data_AF-A0A0J1JMD8-F1
#
_entry.id   AF-A0A0J1JMD8-F1
#
_cell.length_a   1.000
_cell.length_b   1.000
_cell.length_c   1.000
_cell.angle_alpha   90.00
_cell.angle_beta   90.00
_cell.angle_gamma   90.00
#
_symmetry.space_group_name_H-M   'P 1'
#
loop_
_entity.id
_entity.type
_entity.pdbx_description
1 polymer ?
#
loop_
_entity_poly.entity_id
_entity_poly.type
_entity_poly.pdbx_seq_one_letter_code
_entity_poly.pdbx_strand_id
1 'polypeptide(L)'
;MTDNLKTIQSMIDATKEALNNCKPASLKESDIDKAAKSRALLKDKLALLESEEQKELQAIAEAEAIAKQHRRESLFRNIIENYQKDEDEYRAFNQKIEKKLEELFTLMREKDALFSIKSLGIKTADLDPEERKCLFDMVRGIRPSEAKYAMNLGSVWQLALENTLESDSTLYCAMKRFPENYSHPESMKGMGIQSIPLWCEEMMISSSEDIDAENTVTP
;
A
#
# COMPACT_ATOMS: atom_id res chain seq x y z
N MET A 1 -9.11 -31.56 1.90
CA MET A 1 -9.09 -33.01 2.19
C MET A 1 -8.71 -33.75 0.91
N THR A 2 -7.52 -34.37 0.87
CA THR A 2 -7.00 -35.08 -0.31
C THR A 2 -7.73 -36.43 -0.48
N ASP A 3 -7.76 -36.93 -1.72
CA ASP A 3 -8.36 -38.26 -1.98
C ASP A 3 -7.54 -39.40 -1.38
N ASN A 4 -6.23 -39.18 -1.19
CA ASN A 4 -5.34 -40.09 -0.46
C ASN A 4 -5.72 -40.18 1.03
N LEU A 5 -5.89 -39.05 1.72
CA LEU A 5 -6.28 -39.03 3.14
C LEU A 5 -7.64 -39.73 3.37
N LYS A 6 -8.61 -39.48 2.49
CA LYS A 6 -9.92 -40.17 2.54
C LYS A 6 -9.76 -41.69 2.37
N THR A 7 -8.85 -42.11 1.50
CA THR A 7 -8.57 -43.53 1.26
C THR A 7 -7.93 -44.17 2.48
N ILE A 8 -6.94 -43.52 3.10
CA ILE A 8 -6.29 -43.98 4.33
C ILE A 8 -7.32 -44.12 5.46
N GLN A 9 -8.16 -43.11 5.67
CA GLN A 9 -9.21 -43.14 6.70
C GLN A 9 -10.23 -44.27 6.49
N SER A 10 -10.65 -44.50 5.24
CA SER A 10 -11.50 -45.64 4.88
C SER A 10 -10.83 -46.99 5.18
N MET A 11 -9.52 -47.11 4.90
CA MET A 11 -8.75 -48.32 5.23
C MET A 11 -8.56 -48.52 6.73
N ILE A 12 -8.43 -47.44 7.51
CA ILE A 12 -8.39 -47.46 8.98
C ILE A 12 -9.72 -47.98 9.52
N ASP A 13 -10.84 -47.43 9.07
CA ASP A 13 -12.18 -47.82 9.51
C ASP A 13 -12.47 -49.29 9.20
N ALA A 14 -12.16 -49.74 7.98
CA ALA A 14 -12.29 -51.14 7.59
C ALA A 14 -11.37 -52.07 8.41
N THR A 15 -10.17 -51.62 8.78
CA THR A 15 -9.24 -52.41 9.61
C THR A 15 -9.70 -52.48 11.07
N LYS A 16 -10.28 -51.39 11.62
CA LYS A 16 -10.91 -51.37 12.95
C LYS A 16 -12.14 -52.30 12.99
N GLU A 17 -12.97 -52.30 11.96
CA GLU A 17 -14.11 -53.21 11.83
C GLU A 17 -13.65 -54.68 11.77
N ALA A 18 -12.64 -54.99 10.95
CA ALA A 18 -12.05 -56.33 10.87
C ALA A 18 -11.45 -56.79 12.21
N LEU A 19 -10.82 -55.88 12.97
CA LEU A 19 -10.26 -56.16 14.30
C LEU A 19 -11.36 -56.48 15.33
N ASN A 20 -12.49 -55.77 15.28
CA ASN A 20 -13.65 -55.99 16.15
C ASN A 20 -14.34 -57.33 15.87
N ASN A 21 -14.33 -57.75 14.61
CA ASN A 21 -14.92 -59.01 14.15
C ASN A 21 -13.95 -60.21 14.22
N CYS A 22 -12.68 -60.01 14.58
CA CYS A 22 -11.67 -61.06 14.69
C CYS A 22 -11.89 -61.91 15.95
N LYS A 23 -12.68 -62.97 15.83
CA LYS A 23 -13.00 -63.95 16.89
C LYS A 23 -12.58 -65.36 16.47
N PRO A 24 -12.19 -66.23 17.42
CA PRO A 24 -11.88 -67.63 17.10
C PRO A 24 -13.15 -68.37 16.65
N ALA A 25 -13.02 -69.19 15.61
CA ALA A 25 -14.14 -69.95 15.04
C ALA A 25 -14.64 -71.06 15.98
N SER A 26 -13.77 -71.55 16.88
CA SER A 26 -14.11 -72.51 17.92
C SER A 26 -13.20 -72.34 19.15
N LEU A 27 -13.52 -73.01 20.26
CA LEU A 27 -12.67 -73.02 21.47
C LEU A 27 -11.45 -73.94 21.36
N LYS A 28 -11.13 -74.44 20.16
CA LYS A 28 -9.90 -75.21 19.93
C LYS A 28 -8.70 -74.28 19.94
N GLU A 29 -7.63 -74.73 20.58
CA GLU A 29 -6.35 -74.01 20.66
C GLU A 29 -5.84 -73.53 19.29
N SER A 30 -5.96 -74.38 18.25
CA SER A 30 -5.56 -74.02 16.88
C SER A 30 -6.33 -72.84 16.27
N ASP A 31 -7.60 -72.66 16.64
CA ASP A 31 -8.45 -71.57 16.13
C ASP A 31 -8.25 -70.29 16.94
N ILE A 32 -7.93 -70.42 18.24
CA ILE A 32 -7.51 -69.33 19.11
C ILE A 32 -6.18 -68.75 18.62
N ASP A 33 -5.20 -69.59 18.30
CA ASP A 33 -3.90 -69.15 17.79
C ASP A 33 -3.99 -68.45 16.44
N LYS A 34 -4.85 -68.94 15.54
CA LYS A 34 -5.11 -68.29 14.24
C LYS A 34 -5.74 -66.91 14.44
N ALA A 35 -6.76 -66.80 15.28
CA ALA A 35 -7.39 -65.53 15.58
C ALA A 35 -6.40 -64.55 16.25
N ALA A 36 -5.54 -65.04 17.16
CA ALA A 36 -4.51 -64.23 17.79
C ALA A 36 -3.48 -63.68 16.78
N LYS A 37 -3.01 -64.51 15.85
CA LYS A 37 -2.10 -64.10 14.76
C LYS A 37 -2.77 -63.10 13.82
N SER A 38 -4.00 -63.35 13.40
CA SER A 38 -4.76 -62.41 12.57
C SER A 38 -4.99 -61.08 13.28
N ARG A 39 -5.27 -61.10 14.59
CA ARG A 39 -5.43 -59.90 15.41
C ARG A 39 -4.14 -59.11 15.55
N ALA A 40 -2.99 -59.79 15.71
CA ALA A 40 -1.67 -59.14 15.73
C ALA A 40 -1.38 -58.45 14.40
N LEU A 41 -1.58 -59.13 13.27
CA LEU A 41 -1.39 -58.55 11.93
C LEU A 41 -2.31 -57.35 11.66
N LEU A 42 -3.58 -57.42 12.11
CA LEU A 42 -4.52 -56.30 11.97
C LEU A 42 -4.12 -55.11 12.85
N LYS A 43 -3.55 -55.33 14.04
CA LYS A 43 -3.00 -54.26 14.89
C LYS A 43 -1.78 -53.60 14.25
N ASP A 44 -0.86 -54.39 13.70
CA ASP A 44 0.33 -53.87 13.02
C ASP A 44 -0.08 -53.05 11.78
N LYS A 45 -1.04 -53.56 10.99
CA LYS A 45 -1.60 -52.84 9.85
C LYS A 45 -2.26 -51.53 10.27
N LEU A 46 -3.02 -51.53 11.36
CA LEU A 46 -3.67 -50.32 11.88
C LEU A 46 -2.61 -49.28 12.28
N ALA A 47 -1.56 -49.68 12.99
CA ALA A 47 -0.47 -48.79 13.38
C ALA A 47 0.26 -48.19 12.17
N LEU A 48 0.46 -48.97 11.09
CA LEU A 48 1.03 -48.46 9.84
C LEU A 48 0.12 -47.43 9.18
N LEU A 49 -1.19 -47.72 9.07
CA LEU A 49 -2.15 -46.81 8.45
C LEU A 49 -2.32 -45.51 9.26
N GLU A 50 -2.33 -45.57 10.59
CA GLU A 50 -2.37 -44.38 11.46
C GLU A 50 -1.08 -43.54 11.32
N SER A 51 0.09 -44.17 11.14
CA SER A 51 1.34 -43.44 10.83
C SER A 51 1.30 -42.79 9.45
N GLU A 52 0.73 -43.46 8.44
CA GLU A 52 0.54 -42.89 7.10
C GLU A 52 -0.45 -41.73 7.11
N GLU A 53 -1.55 -41.82 7.88
CA GLU A 53 -2.50 -40.72 8.08
C GLU A 53 -1.80 -39.49 8.67
N GLN A 54 -0.99 -39.68 9.71
CA GLN A 54 -0.25 -38.58 10.34
C GLN A 54 0.73 -37.92 9.36
N LYS A 55 1.44 -38.70 8.55
CA LYS A 55 2.35 -38.18 7.51
C LYS A 55 1.61 -37.39 6.44
N GLU A 56 0.47 -37.89 5.97
CA GLU A 56 -0.34 -37.19 4.96
C GLU A 56 -0.92 -35.89 5.52
N LEU A 57 -1.42 -35.88 6.75
CA LEU A 57 -1.89 -34.66 7.42
C LEU A 57 -0.77 -33.62 7.56
N GLN A 58 0.44 -34.05 7.94
CA GLN A 58 1.60 -33.16 8.02
C GLN A 58 1.96 -32.60 6.64
N ALA A 59 2.00 -33.43 5.60
CA ALA A 59 2.30 -32.99 4.23
C ALA A 59 1.26 -31.97 3.71
N ILE A 60 -0.02 -32.14 4.05
CA ILE A 60 -1.07 -31.17 3.72
C ILE A 60 -0.83 -29.85 4.45
N ALA A 61 -0.55 -29.88 5.75
CA ALA A 61 -0.29 -28.68 6.53
C ALA A 61 0.93 -27.90 6.02
N GLU A 62 2.01 -28.61 5.68
CA GLU A 62 3.20 -28.01 5.07
C GLU A 62 2.89 -27.37 3.71
N ALA A 63 2.14 -28.06 2.84
CA ALA A 63 1.74 -27.50 1.55
C ALA A 63 0.84 -26.27 1.69
N GLU A 64 -0.11 -26.27 2.64
CA GLU A 64 -0.96 -25.13 2.95
C GLU A 64 -0.16 -23.94 3.50
N ALA A 65 0.82 -24.19 4.37
CA ALA A 65 1.72 -23.17 4.91
C ALA A 65 2.55 -22.51 3.79
N ILE A 66 3.14 -23.31 2.90
CA ILE A 66 3.88 -22.83 1.73
C ILE A 66 2.99 -22.00 0.81
N ALA A 67 1.78 -22.49 0.50
CA ALA A 67 0.84 -21.77 -0.35
C ALA A 67 0.40 -20.43 0.27
N LYS A 68 0.15 -20.40 1.58
CA LYS A 68 -0.17 -19.18 2.33
C LYS A 68 0.99 -18.18 2.30
N GLN A 69 2.22 -18.66 2.47
CA GLN A 69 3.40 -17.81 2.40
C GLN A 69 3.58 -17.20 1.01
N HIS A 70 3.49 -18.00 -0.06
CA HIS A 70 3.59 -17.49 -1.42
C HIS A 70 2.51 -16.46 -1.76
N ARG A 71 1.26 -16.70 -1.33
CA ARG A 71 0.17 -15.73 -1.52
C ARG A 71 0.47 -14.40 -0.82
N ARG A 72 1.03 -14.47 0.39
CA ARG A 72 1.39 -13.30 1.19
C ARG A 72 2.54 -12.51 0.57
N GLU A 73 3.59 -13.20 0.13
CA GLU A 73 4.71 -12.58 -0.60
C GLU A 73 4.23 -11.89 -1.89
N SER A 74 3.37 -12.55 -2.67
CA SER A 74 2.80 -11.97 -3.89
C SER A 74 1.99 -10.70 -3.61
N LEU A 75 1.19 -10.69 -2.53
CA LEU A 75 0.44 -9.52 -2.11
C LEU A 75 1.37 -8.35 -1.77
N PHE A 76 2.38 -8.59 -0.92
CA PHE A 76 3.27 -7.53 -0.48
C PHE A 76 4.15 -6.98 -1.61
N ARG A 77 4.63 -7.84 -2.52
CA ARG A 77 5.32 -7.38 -3.73
C ARG A 77 4.45 -6.46 -4.59
N ASN A 78 3.18 -6.82 -4.78
CA ASN A 78 2.24 -5.99 -5.54
C ASN A 78 2.01 -4.62 -4.87
N ILE A 79 1.89 -4.58 -3.54
CA ILE A 79 1.77 -3.32 -2.79
C ILE A 79 3.01 -2.45 -3.00
N ILE A 80 4.21 -3.03 -2.93
CA ILE A 80 5.46 -2.30 -3.16
C ILE A 80 5.50 -1.71 -4.56
N GLU A 81 5.19 -2.50 -5.59
CA GLU A 81 5.21 -2.07 -6.99
C GLU A 81 4.22 -0.92 -7.24
N ASN A 82 3.00 -1.03 -6.73
CA ASN A 82 2.00 0.04 -6.88
C ASN A 82 2.42 1.30 -6.14
N TYR A 83 2.97 1.18 -4.93
CA TYR A 83 3.45 2.34 -4.16
C TYR A 83 4.56 3.09 -4.90
N GLN A 84 5.52 2.36 -5.48
CA GLN A 84 6.59 2.97 -6.28
C GLN A 84 6.03 3.73 -7.49
N LYS A 85 5.05 3.15 -8.17
CA LYS A 85 4.38 3.81 -9.29
C LYS A 85 3.67 5.09 -8.85
N ASP A 86 2.93 5.04 -7.74
CA ASP A 86 2.23 6.20 -7.20
C ASP A 86 3.22 7.30 -6.76
N GLU A 87 4.39 6.94 -6.21
CA GLU A 87 5.45 7.89 -5.87
C GLU A 87 6.02 8.59 -7.11
N ASP A 88 6.28 7.83 -8.17
CA ASP A 88 6.75 8.39 -9.45
C ASP A 88 5.70 9.32 -10.08
N GLU A 89 4.43 8.94 -10.04
CA GLU A 89 3.32 9.78 -10.49
C GLU A 89 3.21 11.07 -9.67
N TYR A 90 3.31 10.97 -8.33
CA TYR A 90 3.33 12.13 -7.44
C TYR A 90 4.47 13.09 -7.76
N ARG A 91 5.68 12.57 -8.00
CA ARG A 91 6.85 13.37 -8.40
C ARG A 91 6.61 14.05 -9.75
N ALA A 92 6.01 13.34 -10.71
CA ALA A 92 5.66 13.90 -12.01
C ALA A 92 4.60 15.02 -11.89
N PHE A 93 3.63 14.89 -10.98
CA PHE A 93 2.68 15.96 -10.69
C PHE A 93 3.37 17.19 -10.11
N ASN A 94 4.34 17.05 -9.21
CA ASN A 94 5.10 18.20 -8.69
C ASN A 94 5.82 18.97 -9.80
N GLN A 95 6.45 18.28 -10.75
CA GLN A 95 7.08 18.92 -11.91
C GLN A 95 6.06 19.64 -12.81
N LYS A 96 4.86 19.07 -12.99
CA LYS A 96 3.78 19.72 -13.74
C LYS A 96 3.26 20.97 -13.01
N ILE A 97 3.09 20.89 -11.69
CA ILE A 97 2.66 22.00 -10.85
C ILE A 97 3.69 23.14 -10.92
N GLU A 98 4.98 22.83 -10.81
CA GLU A 98 6.06 23.82 -10.94
C GLU A 98 5.95 24.60 -12.26
N LYS A 99 5.82 23.91 -13.39
CA LYS A 99 5.61 24.55 -14.71
C LYS A 99 4.36 25.41 -14.75
N LYS A 100 3.25 24.98 -14.14
CA LYS A 100 2.01 25.77 -14.07
C LYS A 100 2.15 27.01 -13.18
N LEU A 101 2.95 26.93 -12.12
CA LEU A 101 3.29 28.10 -11.31
C LEU A 101 4.16 29.08 -12.10
N GLU A 102 5.13 28.60 -12.89
CA GLU A 102 5.91 29.46 -13.80
C GLU A 102 5.03 30.18 -14.83
N GLU A 103 4.06 29.47 -15.43
CA GLU A 103 3.07 30.06 -16.32
C GLU A 103 2.24 31.15 -15.59
N LEU A 104 1.77 30.87 -14.38
CA LEU A 104 1.05 31.84 -13.55
C LEU A 104 1.92 33.07 -13.25
N PHE A 105 3.18 32.90 -12.85
CA PHE A 105 4.09 34.02 -12.58
C PHE A 105 4.39 34.83 -13.84
N THR A 106 4.46 34.19 -14.99
CA THR A 106 4.59 34.86 -16.30
C THR A 106 3.39 35.75 -16.56
N LEU A 107 2.17 35.24 -16.41
CA LEU A 107 0.94 36.02 -16.54
C LEU A 107 0.87 37.18 -15.54
N MET A 108 1.30 36.97 -14.29
CA MET A 108 1.35 38.04 -13.30
C MET A 108 2.34 39.15 -13.68
N ARG A 109 3.50 38.78 -14.26
CA ARG A 109 4.47 39.74 -14.78
C ARG A 109 3.91 40.53 -15.95
N GLU A 110 3.22 39.87 -16.89
CA GLU A 110 2.56 40.52 -18.02
C GLU A 110 1.47 41.48 -17.55
N LYS A 111 0.64 41.06 -16.59
CA LYS A 111 -0.38 41.90 -15.95
C LYS A 111 0.24 43.13 -15.30
N ASP A 112 1.35 42.99 -14.57
CA ASP A 112 2.02 44.12 -13.94
C ASP A 112 2.69 45.05 -14.96
N ALA A 113 3.17 44.51 -16.08
CA ALA A 113 3.75 45.29 -17.17
C ALA A 113 2.75 46.22 -17.88
N LEU A 114 1.43 46.00 -17.73
CA LEU A 114 0.37 46.91 -18.20
C LEU A 114 0.35 48.26 -17.46
N PHE A 115 1.02 48.36 -16.32
CA PHE A 115 1.19 49.61 -15.57
C PHE A 115 2.58 50.21 -15.79
N SER A 116 3.20 49.95 -16.95
CA SER A 116 4.50 50.51 -17.31
C SER A 116 4.37 51.73 -18.21
N ILE A 117 5.34 52.65 -18.13
CA ILE A 117 5.41 53.83 -19.02
C ILE A 117 5.38 53.41 -20.50
N LYS A 118 6.04 52.29 -20.83
CA LYS A 118 6.08 51.74 -22.18
C LYS A 118 4.70 51.28 -22.65
N SER A 119 3.91 50.65 -21.78
CA SER A 119 2.54 50.22 -22.09
C SER A 119 1.56 51.39 -22.33
N LEU A 120 1.87 52.57 -21.78
CA LEU A 120 1.11 53.80 -22.02
C LEU A 120 1.49 54.49 -23.35
N GLY A 121 2.41 53.93 -24.14
CA GLY A 121 2.84 54.48 -25.42
C GLY A 121 3.75 55.71 -25.30
N ILE A 122 4.27 56.01 -24.11
CA ILE A 122 5.03 57.23 -23.84
C ILE A 122 6.51 56.99 -24.14
N LYS A 123 7.08 57.81 -25.04
CA LYS A 123 8.51 57.83 -25.33
C LYS A 123 9.20 58.81 -24.37
N THR A 124 9.94 58.27 -23.41
CA THR A 124 10.62 59.08 -22.37
C THR A 124 11.82 59.88 -22.89
N ALA A 125 12.26 59.63 -24.13
CA ALA A 125 13.40 60.30 -24.73
C ALA A 125 13.15 61.79 -25.00
N ASP A 126 11.88 62.15 -25.24
CA ASP A 126 11.47 63.52 -25.60
C ASP A 126 11.13 64.39 -24.38
N LEU A 127 11.21 63.82 -23.18
CA LEU A 127 10.87 64.49 -21.92
C LEU A 127 12.11 65.03 -21.20
N ASP A 128 11.97 66.17 -20.53
CA ASP A 128 12.98 66.71 -19.64
C ASP A 128 13.06 65.92 -18.30
N PRO A 129 14.10 66.15 -17.45
CA PRO A 129 14.26 65.41 -16.20
C PRO A 129 13.10 65.58 -15.21
N GLU A 130 12.54 66.78 -15.07
CA GLU A 130 11.39 67.07 -14.20
C GLU A 130 10.11 66.37 -14.70
N GLU A 131 9.84 66.42 -16.00
CA GLU A 131 8.73 65.77 -16.68
C GLU A 131 8.81 64.24 -16.53
N ARG A 132 10.00 63.66 -16.73
CA ARG A 132 10.23 62.23 -16.50
C ARG A 132 9.92 61.87 -15.06
N LYS A 133 10.40 62.65 -14.09
CA LYS A 133 10.16 62.40 -12.67
C LYS A 133 8.67 62.43 -12.34
N CYS A 134 7.94 63.46 -12.79
CA CYS A 134 6.50 63.56 -12.60
C CYS A 134 5.75 62.37 -13.24
N LEU A 135 6.18 61.95 -14.43
CA LEU A 135 5.62 60.78 -15.11
C LEU A 135 5.85 59.48 -14.32
N PHE A 136 7.07 59.25 -13.83
CA PHE A 136 7.38 58.10 -13.00
C PHE A 136 6.55 58.08 -11.72
N ASP A 137 6.40 59.22 -11.05
CA ASP A 137 5.60 59.36 -9.84
C ASP A 137 4.10 59.09 -10.12
N MET A 138 3.57 59.60 -11.23
CA MET A 138 2.19 59.32 -11.68
C MET A 138 1.98 57.83 -12.00
N VAL A 139 2.90 57.22 -12.76
CA VAL A 139 2.81 55.79 -13.11
C VAL A 139 2.91 54.90 -11.87
N ARG A 140 3.74 55.30 -10.90
CA ARG A 140 3.81 54.62 -9.60
C ARG A 140 2.51 54.77 -8.81
N GLY A 141 1.83 55.91 -8.92
CA GLY A 141 0.54 56.18 -8.27
C GLY A 141 -0.65 55.42 -8.85
N ILE A 142 -0.65 55.11 -10.16
CA ILE A 142 -1.70 54.30 -10.81
C ILE A 142 -1.48 52.79 -10.66
N ARG A 143 -0.24 52.37 -10.38
CA ARG A 143 0.08 50.95 -10.15
C ARG A 143 -0.71 50.46 -8.93
N PRO A 144 -1.32 49.26 -8.98
CA PRO A 144 -2.03 48.75 -7.81
C PRO A 144 -1.08 48.69 -6.62
N SER A 145 -1.54 49.18 -5.47
CA SER A 145 -0.81 49.01 -4.21
C SER A 145 -0.66 47.53 -3.88
N GLU A 146 0.34 47.18 -3.09
CA GLU A 146 0.57 45.81 -2.62
C GLU A 146 -0.72 45.16 -2.06
N ALA A 147 -1.47 45.88 -1.22
CA ALA A 147 -2.75 45.42 -0.67
C ALA A 147 -3.81 45.10 -1.76
N LYS A 148 -3.86 45.88 -2.85
CA LYS A 148 -4.80 45.64 -3.96
C LYS A 148 -4.34 44.47 -4.83
N TYR A 149 -3.03 44.28 -5.00
CA TYR A 149 -2.47 43.11 -5.67
C TYR A 149 -2.79 41.82 -4.90
N ALA A 150 -2.54 41.81 -3.59
CA ALA A 150 -2.84 40.68 -2.71
C ALA A 150 -4.34 40.34 -2.71
N MET A 151 -5.22 41.35 -2.61
CA MET A 151 -6.67 41.14 -2.66
C MET A 151 -7.13 40.55 -4.01
N ASN A 152 -6.64 41.09 -5.14
CA ASN A 152 -7.01 40.59 -6.47
C ASN A 152 -6.54 39.15 -6.69
N LEU A 153 -5.27 38.84 -6.37
CA LEU A 153 -4.74 37.47 -6.50
C LEU A 153 -5.47 36.51 -5.55
N GLY A 154 -5.70 36.93 -4.30
CA GLY A 154 -6.43 36.15 -3.30
C GLY A 154 -7.86 35.83 -3.75
N SER A 155 -8.57 36.76 -4.39
CA SER A 155 -9.90 36.48 -4.94
C SER A 155 -9.89 35.48 -6.10
N VAL A 156 -8.89 35.56 -6.99
CA VAL A 156 -8.74 34.62 -8.12
C VAL A 156 -8.38 33.24 -7.60
N TRP A 157 -7.50 33.17 -6.60
CA TRP A 157 -7.11 31.94 -5.92
C TRP A 157 -8.32 31.27 -5.25
N GLN A 158 -9.05 32.01 -4.42
CA GLN A 158 -10.22 31.48 -3.69
C GLN A 158 -11.29 30.95 -4.65
N LEU A 159 -11.59 31.71 -5.71
CA LEU A 159 -12.55 31.28 -6.74
C LEU A 159 -12.08 30.01 -7.47
N ALA A 160 -10.79 29.89 -7.76
CA ALA A 160 -10.25 28.69 -8.39
C ALA A 160 -10.39 27.48 -7.46
N LEU A 161 -10.12 27.62 -6.16
CA LEU A 161 -10.27 26.54 -5.19
C LEU A 161 -11.73 26.08 -5.08
N GLU A 162 -12.67 27.01 -4.94
CA GLU A 162 -14.10 26.71 -4.80
C GLU A 162 -14.69 26.00 -6.03
N ASN A 163 -14.17 26.30 -7.22
CA ASN A 163 -14.64 25.71 -8.48
C ASN A 163 -14.01 24.35 -8.79
N THR A 164 -12.85 24.02 -8.19
CA THR A 164 -12.07 22.84 -8.60
C THR A 164 -11.96 21.78 -7.52
N LEU A 165 -12.06 22.16 -6.25
CA LEU A 165 -11.88 21.25 -5.13
C LEU A 165 -13.17 21.14 -4.31
N GLU A 166 -13.40 19.96 -3.77
CA GLU A 166 -14.49 19.73 -2.82
C GLU A 166 -14.21 20.46 -1.51
N SER A 167 -15.20 21.20 -1.01
CA SER A 167 -15.08 22.09 0.16
C SER A 167 -14.63 21.37 1.44
N ASP A 168 -14.93 20.08 1.55
CA ASP A 168 -14.67 19.28 2.74
C ASP A 168 -13.39 18.45 2.61
N SER A 169 -12.68 18.57 1.47
CA SER A 169 -11.42 17.86 1.27
C SER A 169 -10.28 18.46 2.09
N THR A 170 -9.39 17.58 2.57
CA THR A 170 -8.14 17.99 3.23
C THR A 170 -7.31 18.91 2.32
N LEU A 171 -7.31 18.64 1.02
CA LEU A 171 -6.60 19.43 0.02
C LEU A 171 -7.16 20.86 -0.08
N TYR A 172 -8.49 21.01 -0.13
CA TYR A 172 -9.12 22.34 -0.11
C TYR A 172 -8.75 23.13 1.14
N CYS A 173 -8.84 22.49 2.32
CA CYS A 173 -8.46 23.12 3.59
C CYS A 173 -6.99 23.55 3.61
N ALA A 174 -6.09 22.73 3.08
CA ALA A 174 -4.66 23.04 3.00
C ALA A 174 -4.38 24.21 2.03
N MET A 175 -4.92 24.15 0.82
CA MET A 175 -4.69 25.16 -0.22
C MET A 175 -5.34 26.51 0.12
N LYS A 176 -6.44 26.50 0.88
CA LYS A 176 -7.06 27.72 1.39
C LYS A 176 -6.15 28.48 2.37
N ARG A 177 -5.37 27.77 3.18
CA ARG A 177 -4.46 28.35 4.19
C ARG A 177 -3.07 28.68 3.66
N PHE A 178 -2.71 28.13 2.50
CA PHE A 178 -1.39 28.28 1.89
C PHE A 178 -0.91 29.74 1.74
N PRO A 179 -1.75 30.71 1.30
CA PRO A 179 -1.31 32.10 1.14
C PRO A 179 -0.92 32.79 2.45
N GLU A 180 -1.43 32.32 3.60
CA GLU A 180 -1.28 32.96 4.90
C GLU A 180 -0.14 32.36 5.73
N ASN A 181 0.24 31.10 5.47
CA ASN A 181 1.28 30.38 6.22
C ASN A 181 2.14 29.54 5.27
N TYR A 182 2.98 30.21 4.48
CA TYR A 182 3.99 29.52 3.68
C TYR A 182 5.19 29.15 4.56
N SER A 183 5.24 27.90 5.03
CA SER A 183 6.53 27.34 5.46
C SER A 183 7.38 27.09 4.21
N HIS A 184 8.70 27.25 4.30
CA HIS A 184 9.56 26.61 3.30
C HIS A 184 9.13 25.15 3.21
N PRO A 185 9.08 24.53 2.01
CA PRO A 185 8.94 23.09 1.99
C PRO A 185 10.06 22.58 2.89
N GLU A 186 9.71 21.98 4.03
CA GLU A 186 10.60 20.98 4.58
C GLU A 186 10.94 20.16 3.36
N SER A 187 12.24 20.09 3.01
CA SER A 187 12.73 19.23 1.92
C SER A 187 11.81 18.03 1.97
N MET A 188 11.02 17.77 0.92
CA MET A 188 10.04 16.69 0.91
C MET A 188 10.83 15.41 1.18
N LYS A 189 11.19 15.17 2.44
CA LYS A 189 11.53 13.92 3.03
C LYS A 189 10.16 13.31 2.95
N GLY A 190 9.88 12.72 1.78
CA GLY A 190 8.58 12.20 1.43
C GLY A 190 8.04 11.51 2.66
N MET A 191 6.75 11.73 2.95
CA MET A 191 6.01 11.03 3.99
C MET A 191 6.66 9.66 4.24
N GLY A 192 7.43 9.55 5.32
CA GLY A 192 8.38 8.47 5.57
C GLY A 192 8.84 7.67 4.34
N ILE A 193 9.86 8.16 3.63
CA ILE A 193 10.67 7.44 2.59
C ILE A 193 11.19 6.05 3.07
N GLN A 194 10.85 5.62 4.27
CA GLN A 194 11.21 4.32 4.85
C GLN A 194 10.04 3.47 5.36
N SER A 195 8.76 3.77 5.10
CA SER A 195 7.67 3.04 5.76
C SER A 195 7.09 1.87 4.96
N ILE A 196 6.46 2.08 3.79
CA ILE A 196 5.67 0.99 3.18
C ILE A 196 6.52 -0.16 2.60
N PRO A 197 7.54 0.08 1.74
CA PRO A 197 8.32 -1.03 1.21
C PRO A 197 9.07 -1.82 2.28
N LEU A 198 9.69 -1.11 3.24
CA LEU A 198 10.38 -1.74 4.36
C LEU A 198 9.42 -2.52 5.27
N TRP A 199 8.23 -1.99 5.57
CA TRP A 199 7.24 -2.72 6.37
C TRP A 199 6.70 -3.96 5.64
N CYS A 200 6.49 -3.86 4.33
CA CYS A 200 6.12 -5.00 3.50
C CYS A 200 7.24 -6.06 3.47
N GLU A 201 8.50 -5.64 3.39
CA GLU A 201 9.67 -6.53 3.48
C GLU A 201 9.78 -7.22 4.86
N GLU A 202 9.62 -6.47 5.95
CA GLU A 202 9.59 -7.01 7.32
C GLU A 202 8.44 -8.01 7.51
N MET A 203 7.25 -7.71 6.98
CA MET A 203 6.10 -8.61 7.03
C MET A 203 6.29 -9.88 6.19
N MET A 204 7.08 -9.84 5.12
CA MET A 204 7.44 -11.04 4.35
C MET A 204 8.34 -12.00 5.15
N ILE A 205 9.24 -11.46 6.00
CA ILE A 205 10.25 -12.24 6.75
C ILE A 205 9.67 -12.83 8.06
N SER A 206 8.76 -12.12 8.72
CA SER A 206 8.29 -12.43 10.09
C SER A 206 7.41 -13.69 10.25
N SER A 207 7.13 -14.49 9.22
CA SER A 207 6.33 -15.73 9.40
C SER A 207 7.11 -17.03 9.43
N SER A 208 8.43 -17.00 9.30
CA SER A 208 9.22 -18.25 9.33
C SER A 208 9.45 -18.77 10.75
N GLU A 209 9.29 -17.95 11.80
CA GLU A 209 9.65 -18.32 13.17
C GLU A 209 8.46 -18.81 14.03
N ASP A 210 7.22 -18.54 13.65
CA ASP A 210 6.04 -18.89 14.46
C ASP A 210 5.43 -20.26 14.13
N ILE A 211 5.91 -20.96 13.09
CA ILE A 211 5.39 -22.28 12.71
C ILE A 211 5.96 -23.41 13.59
N ASP A 212 7.13 -23.21 14.19
CA ASP A 212 7.78 -24.21 15.04
C ASP A 212 7.27 -24.24 16.49
N ALA A 213 6.51 -23.22 16.92
CA ALA A 213 6.05 -23.10 18.31
C ALA A 213 4.76 -23.88 18.62
N GLU A 214 3.90 -24.17 17.64
CA GLU A 214 2.61 -24.85 17.88
C GLU A 214 2.68 -26.38 17.87
N ASN A 215 3.79 -26.99 17.45
CA ASN A 215 3.95 -28.46 17.41
C ASN A 215 4.70 -29.07 18.59
N THR A 216 5.08 -28.28 19.60
CA THR A 216 5.62 -28.82 20.86
C THR A 216 4.51 -29.00 21.90
N VAL A 217 3.59 -29.93 21.63
CA VAL A 217 2.86 -30.58 22.71
C VAL A 217 3.86 -31.44 23.47
N THR A 218 4.13 -31.03 24.70
CA THR A 218 5.06 -31.62 25.66
C THR A 218 4.62 -33.05 26.07
N PRO A 219 5.56 -33.91 26.53
CA PRO A 219 5.47 -35.38 26.52
C PRO A 219 4.40 -36.00 27.43
#